data_AF-A0A9P0LL29-F1
#
_entry.id   AF-A0A9P0LL29-F1
#
_cell.length_a   1.000
_cell.length_b   1.000
_cell.length_c   1.000
_cell.angle_alpha   90.00
_cell.angle_beta   90.00
_cell.angle_gamma   90.00
#
_symmetry.space_group_name_H-M   'P 1'
#
loop_
_entity.id
_entity.type
_entity.pdbx_description
1 polymer ?
#
loop_
_entity_poly.entity_id
_entity_poly.type
_entity_poly.pdbx_seq_one_letter_code
_entity_poly.pdbx_strand_id
1 'polypeptide(L)'
;MLEFGILSCNQGDCNERVTALKCGVIGEQGFNEILVTSYTGRVFGLTTQPISTHIDNSEGKYVFSTNSSEKIHKLRVDIEDLKTKILKEREKYQTSTQSFYNELSAIPLLTVNERFILDRESATYTLSIGIPTPIDFILIQCDAKIELMDEQKNSAVVSYTDSKQGNQTLVTYRCQMNVNNLELKVRTTEGERGTLAVYVTPMIQPKCSRKLTYDIRPLSLHYKLNKCDSNRSYNILNIKGSFSLAEIHTWIAQTVPQVPEKPDLGEVTVLSFESCLLGTILECTYQQGKAEFRSDNISTLTTLKNSITKEATKKKIKLEIDMSVNDESVKQVLLLVDKIITNCLQKSKELRLLNALNEIDVTAEESVKYLSDEYKELLAREENIRKTMIGQDGNIEILLDVIMNIYKDYKQIKGGYSKQKAAILKDALKDYSYEKVVSLFDHEPLNKL
;
A
#
# COMPACT_ATOMS: atom_id res chain seq x y z
N MET A 1 -8.33 -21.64 -30.71
CA MET A 1 -7.26 -22.27 -29.92
C MET A 1 -5.98 -22.15 -30.73
N LEU A 2 -5.19 -21.13 -30.46
CA LEU A 2 -3.82 -20.99 -30.94
C LEU A 2 -3.01 -20.70 -29.69
N GLU A 3 -2.27 -21.72 -29.25
CA GLU A 3 -1.30 -21.64 -28.17
C GLU A 3 -0.23 -20.61 -28.55
N PHE A 4 -0.18 -19.50 -27.81
CA PHE A 4 0.97 -18.62 -27.83
C PHE A 4 2.05 -19.27 -26.97
N GLY A 5 2.94 -20.02 -27.61
CA GLY A 5 4.22 -20.41 -27.04
C GLY A 5 5.01 -19.16 -26.69
N ILE A 6 5.18 -18.92 -25.40
CA ILE A 6 6.03 -17.88 -24.83
C ILE A 6 7.48 -18.28 -25.15
N LEU A 7 8.03 -17.73 -26.24
CA LEU A 7 9.47 -17.70 -26.46
C LEU A 7 10.03 -16.51 -25.67
N SER A 8 10.76 -16.86 -24.61
CA SER A 8 11.49 -15.99 -23.71
C SER A 8 12.46 -15.09 -24.47
N CYS A 9 12.15 -13.80 -24.58
CA CYS A 9 13.17 -12.78 -24.77
C CYS A 9 13.49 -12.22 -23.38
N ASN A 10 14.62 -12.65 -22.83
CA ASN A 10 15.13 -12.21 -21.54
C ASN A 10 15.45 -10.70 -21.58
N GLN A 11 15.00 -10.00 -20.52
CA GLN A 11 15.44 -8.68 -20.06
C GLN A 11 15.18 -7.48 -20.98
N GLY A 12 13.95 -6.96 -20.92
CA GLY A 12 13.66 -5.58 -21.27
C GLY A 12 12.53 -5.06 -20.38
N ASP A 13 12.78 -4.90 -19.09
CA ASP A 13 11.81 -4.22 -18.24
C ASP A 13 11.74 -2.76 -18.67
N CYS A 14 10.55 -2.32 -19.08
CA CYS A 14 10.34 -0.91 -19.33
C CYS A 14 10.26 -0.26 -17.95
N ASN A 15 11.34 0.38 -17.50
CA ASN A 15 11.39 1.16 -16.24
C ASN A 15 10.35 2.31 -16.17
N GLU A 16 9.46 2.38 -17.16
CA GLU A 16 8.37 3.33 -17.29
C GLU A 16 7.06 2.60 -17.57
N ARG A 17 5.97 3.22 -17.11
CA ARG A 17 4.64 2.67 -17.34
C ARG A 17 4.25 2.74 -18.82
N VAL A 18 3.76 1.62 -19.35
CA VAL A 18 3.20 1.53 -20.70
C VAL A 18 1.81 2.16 -20.75
N THR A 19 1.57 3.05 -21.72
CA THR A 19 0.29 3.74 -21.93
C THR A 19 -0.49 3.17 -23.09
N ALA A 20 0.18 2.74 -24.16
CA ALA A 20 -0.44 2.15 -25.34
C ALA A 20 0.43 1.05 -25.95
N LEU A 21 -0.25 0.06 -26.54
CA LEU A 21 0.38 -1.05 -27.26
C LEU A 21 -0.37 -1.29 -28.57
N LYS A 22 0.38 -1.46 -29.67
CA LYS A 22 -0.14 -1.84 -30.98
C LYS A 22 0.78 -2.88 -31.63
N CYS A 23 0.20 -3.81 -32.36
CA CYS A 23 0.95 -4.80 -33.13
C CYS A 23 0.84 -4.47 -34.62
N GLY A 24 1.93 -4.63 -35.36
CA GLY A 24 1.98 -4.36 -36.79
C GLY A 24 3.36 -4.55 -37.37
N VAL A 25 3.59 -4.03 -38.57
CA VAL A 25 4.88 -4.06 -39.25
C VAL A 25 5.26 -2.61 -39.53
N ILE A 26 6.29 -2.07 -38.87
CA ILE A 26 6.65 -0.65 -38.94
C ILE A 26 8.08 -0.48 -39.48
N GLY A 27 9.04 -1.24 -38.95
CA GLY A 27 10.43 -1.22 -39.35
C GLY A 27 10.66 -1.92 -40.70
N GLU A 28 10.69 -3.25 -40.70
CA GLU A 28 11.03 -4.05 -41.87
C GLU A 28 9.89 -4.98 -42.30
N GLN A 29 9.62 -5.03 -43.61
CA GLN A 29 8.55 -5.87 -44.15
C GLN A 29 8.85 -7.36 -43.91
N GLY A 30 7.87 -8.08 -43.33
CA GLY A 30 7.96 -9.51 -43.05
C GLY A 30 8.29 -9.86 -41.60
N PHE A 31 8.62 -8.88 -40.76
CA PHE A 31 8.80 -9.07 -39.33
C PHE A 31 7.67 -8.41 -38.54
N ASN A 32 7.06 -9.18 -37.65
CA ASN A 32 6.02 -8.65 -36.78
C ASN A 32 6.65 -7.86 -35.64
N GLU A 33 6.06 -6.71 -35.33
CA GLU A 33 6.56 -5.78 -34.33
C GLU A 33 5.45 -5.37 -33.36
N ILE A 34 5.85 -5.19 -32.10
CA ILE A 34 5.00 -4.62 -31.07
C ILE A 34 5.49 -3.19 -30.82
N LEU A 35 4.67 -2.22 -31.17
CA LEU A 35 4.88 -0.82 -30.86
C LEU A 35 4.34 -0.51 -29.46
N VAL A 36 5.22 0.00 -28.61
CA VAL A 36 4.91 0.37 -27.23
C VAL A 36 5.14 1.87 -27.06
N THR A 37 4.18 2.55 -26.43
CA THR A 37 4.34 3.94 -25.99
C THR A 37 4.38 3.99 -24.47
N SER A 38 5.38 4.68 -23.92
CA SER A 38 5.52 4.89 -22.48
C SER A 38 4.85 6.18 -22.00
N TYR A 39 4.72 6.32 -20.68
CA TYR A 39 4.18 7.53 -20.03
C TYR A 39 4.97 8.80 -20.36
N THR A 40 6.28 8.70 -20.58
CA THR A 40 7.12 9.86 -20.95
C THR A 40 7.02 10.23 -22.43
N GLY A 41 6.24 9.47 -23.21
CA GLY A 41 6.11 9.65 -24.65
C GLY A 41 7.21 8.94 -25.46
N ARG A 42 8.04 8.08 -24.83
CA ARG A 42 8.98 7.24 -25.57
C ARG A 42 8.20 6.20 -26.36
N VAL A 43 8.44 6.17 -27.66
CA VAL A 43 7.88 5.17 -28.57
C VAL A 43 9.00 4.22 -28.95
N PHE A 44 8.84 2.94 -28.64
CA PHE A 44 9.82 1.91 -28.99
C PHE A 44 9.12 0.67 -29.53
N GLY A 45 9.81 -0.05 -30.43
CA GLY A 45 9.32 -1.27 -31.05
C GLY A 45 10.08 -2.48 -30.53
N LEU A 46 9.36 -3.58 -30.26
CA LEU A 46 9.93 -4.90 -30.06
C LEU A 46 9.73 -5.69 -31.35
N THR A 47 10.81 -6.02 -32.05
CA THR A 47 10.78 -6.70 -33.35
C THR A 47 11.18 -8.17 -33.23
N THR A 48 10.60 -9.02 -34.08
CA THR A 48 11.00 -10.43 -34.23
C THR A 48 12.29 -10.61 -35.04
N GLN A 49 12.82 -9.55 -35.65
CA GLN A 49 14.05 -9.62 -36.42
C GLN A 49 15.26 -9.92 -35.49
N PRO A 50 16.11 -10.90 -35.84
CA PRO A 50 17.32 -11.17 -35.07
C PRO A 50 18.34 -10.03 -35.27
N ILE A 51 18.67 -9.31 -34.20
CA ILE A 51 19.63 -8.19 -34.19
C ILE A 51 21.10 -8.71 -34.15
N SER A 52 21.30 -10.03 -34.20
CA SER A 52 22.59 -10.70 -33.90
C SER A 52 23.65 -10.65 -35.03
N THR A 53 23.53 -9.78 -36.03
CA THR A 53 24.48 -9.72 -37.15
C THR A 53 25.78 -8.92 -36.87
N HIS A 54 26.06 -8.54 -35.61
CA HIS A 54 27.23 -7.68 -35.28
C HIS A 54 28.08 -8.14 -34.08
N ILE A 55 28.24 -9.46 -33.87
CA ILE A 55 29.23 -10.00 -32.92
C ILE A 55 30.36 -10.64 -33.73
N ASP A 56 31.53 -10.00 -33.75
CA ASP A 56 32.76 -10.59 -34.28
C ASP A 56 33.42 -11.44 -33.19
N ASN A 57 33.70 -12.71 -33.48
CA ASN A 57 34.18 -13.73 -32.52
C ASN A 57 35.64 -13.53 -32.06
N SER A 58 36.28 -12.41 -32.39
CA SER A 58 37.72 -12.21 -32.17
C SER A 58 38.05 -11.32 -30.96
N GLU A 59 37.16 -10.44 -30.49
CA GLU A 59 37.49 -9.54 -29.35
C GLU A 59 36.37 -9.30 -28.31
N GLY A 60 35.18 -9.91 -28.44
CA GLY A 60 34.12 -9.73 -27.43
C GLY A 60 33.66 -8.27 -27.23
N LYS A 61 34.06 -7.36 -28.12
CA LYS A 61 33.63 -5.96 -28.14
C LYS A 61 32.50 -5.79 -29.15
N TYR A 62 31.41 -5.21 -28.68
CA TYR A 62 30.26 -4.84 -29.50
C TYR A 62 30.71 -3.86 -30.59
N VAL A 63 30.63 -4.25 -31.86
CA VAL A 63 30.96 -3.35 -32.99
C VAL A 63 29.75 -2.45 -33.20
N PHE A 64 29.85 -1.19 -32.77
CA PHE A 64 28.87 -0.18 -33.14
C PHE A 64 28.81 -0.10 -34.67
N SER A 65 27.62 -0.29 -35.25
CA SER A 65 27.41 0.03 -36.67
C SER A 65 27.89 1.47 -36.94
N THR A 66 28.43 1.75 -38.13
CA THR A 66 28.86 3.11 -38.52
C THR A 66 27.75 4.15 -38.33
N ASN A 67 26.50 3.74 -38.51
CA ASN A 67 25.32 4.55 -38.23
C ASN A 67 25.12 4.88 -36.73
N SER A 68 25.52 3.98 -35.84
CA SER A 68 25.41 4.20 -34.38
C SER A 68 26.47 5.19 -33.89
N SER A 69 27.71 5.12 -34.39
CA SER A 69 28.78 6.04 -34.01
C SER A 69 28.49 7.48 -34.48
N GLU A 70 27.96 7.64 -35.69
CA GLU A 70 27.52 8.94 -36.20
C GLU A 70 26.36 9.54 -35.38
N LYS A 71 25.37 8.72 -34.99
CA LYS A 71 24.28 9.15 -34.09
C LYS A 71 24.81 9.62 -32.74
N ILE A 72 25.77 8.89 -32.16
CA ILE A 72 26.40 9.28 -30.89
C ILE A 72 27.13 10.62 -31.04
N HIS A 73 27.85 10.83 -32.14
CA HIS A 73 28.53 12.11 -32.39
C HIS A 73 27.54 13.27 -32.50
N LYS A 74 26.45 13.12 -33.27
CA LYS A 74 25.39 14.14 -33.38
C LYS A 74 24.80 14.48 -32.02
N LEU A 75 24.46 13.47 -31.22
CA LEU A 75 23.93 13.67 -29.87
C LEU A 75 24.91 14.43 -28.95
N ARG A 76 26.23 14.22 -29.10
CA ARG A 76 27.23 14.97 -28.31
C ARG A 76 27.24 16.46 -28.66
N VAL A 77 27.21 16.78 -29.96
CA VAL A 77 27.15 18.17 -30.43
C VAL A 77 25.85 18.83 -29.94
N ASP A 78 24.71 18.16 -30.08
CA ASP A 78 23.42 18.67 -29.61
C ASP A 78 23.42 18.92 -28.09
N ILE A 79 24.04 18.05 -27.30
CA ILE A 79 24.19 18.22 -25.84
C ILE A 79 25.04 19.46 -25.52
N GLU A 80 26.13 19.71 -26.23
CA GLU A 80 26.98 20.88 -26.02
C GLU A 80 26.25 22.18 -26.37
N ASP A 81 25.56 22.21 -27.51
CA ASP A 81 24.75 23.35 -27.94
C ASP A 81 23.61 23.64 -26.95
N LEU A 82 22.92 22.60 -26.46
CA LEU A 82 21.87 22.77 -25.46
C LEU A 82 22.43 23.25 -24.11
N LYS A 83 23.59 22.75 -23.68
CA LYS A 83 24.25 23.21 -22.45
C LYS A 83 24.58 24.69 -22.51
N THR A 84 25.16 25.17 -23.62
CA THR A 84 25.50 26.60 -23.76
C THR A 84 24.27 27.49 -23.75
N LYS A 85 23.17 27.08 -24.41
CA LYS A 85 21.88 27.79 -24.37
C LYS A 85 21.30 27.84 -22.96
N ILE A 86 21.30 26.72 -22.24
CA ILE A 86 20.78 26.63 -20.87
C ILE A 86 21.58 27.52 -19.92
N LEU A 87 22.92 27.58 -20.04
CA LEU A 87 23.75 28.43 -19.19
C LEU A 87 23.44 29.91 -19.40
N LYS A 88 23.32 30.37 -20.65
CA LYS A 88 22.95 31.77 -20.97
C LYS A 88 21.58 32.16 -20.40
N GLU A 89 20.57 31.30 -20.55
CA GLU A 89 19.24 31.57 -20.00
C GLU A 89 19.20 31.51 -18.46
N ARG A 90 20.03 30.66 -17.83
CA ARG A 90 20.16 30.62 -16.36
C ARG A 90 20.78 31.89 -15.80
N GLU A 91 21.85 32.40 -16.42
CA GLU A 91 22.47 33.67 -16.03
C GLU A 91 21.47 34.81 -16.16
N LYS A 92 20.75 34.87 -17.29
CA LYS A 92 19.69 35.85 -17.53
C LYS A 92 18.59 35.77 -16.45
N TYR A 93 18.11 34.57 -16.13
CA TYR A 93 17.12 34.36 -15.07
C TYR A 93 17.64 34.83 -13.70
N GLN A 94 18.89 34.52 -13.36
CA GLN A 94 19.51 34.94 -12.10
C GLN A 94 19.65 36.47 -12.02
N THR A 95 20.06 37.13 -13.10
CA THR A 95 20.12 38.60 -13.16
C THR A 95 18.73 39.23 -13.02
N SER A 96 17.70 38.67 -13.68
CA SER A 96 16.31 39.13 -13.55
C SER A 96 15.80 39.02 -12.11
N THR A 97 16.11 37.92 -11.39
CA THR A 97 15.71 37.78 -9.98
C THR A 97 16.36 38.78 -9.02
N GLN A 98 17.48 39.39 -9.40
CA GLN A 98 18.16 40.43 -8.60
C GLN A 98 17.70 41.85 -8.93
N SER A 99 16.87 42.01 -9.98
CA SER A 99 16.34 43.31 -10.34
C SER A 99 15.29 43.77 -9.31
N PHE A 100 15.27 45.07 -8.99
CA PHE A 100 14.36 45.68 -8.00
C PHE A 100 12.88 45.72 -8.46
N TYR A 101 12.60 45.32 -9.69
CA TYR A 101 11.23 45.22 -10.20
C TYR A 101 10.61 43.91 -9.72
N ASN A 102 9.33 43.98 -9.34
CA ASN A 102 8.56 42.89 -8.75
C ASN A 102 8.18 41.83 -9.82
N GLU A 103 9.15 41.31 -10.56
CA GLU A 103 8.97 40.27 -11.57
C GLU A 103 8.75 38.92 -10.88
N LEU A 104 7.63 38.27 -11.20
CA LEU A 104 7.25 36.98 -10.63
C LEU A 104 8.00 35.83 -11.31
N SER A 105 8.65 35.00 -10.50
CA SER A 105 9.26 33.75 -10.98
C SER A 105 8.17 32.73 -11.33
N ALA A 106 8.16 32.27 -12.57
CA ALA A 106 7.26 31.20 -13.00
C ALA A 106 7.75 29.83 -12.49
N ILE A 107 6.84 29.04 -11.92
CA ILE A 107 7.11 27.69 -11.45
C ILE A 107 6.77 26.70 -12.59
N PRO A 108 7.67 25.77 -12.96
CA PRO A 108 7.39 24.80 -14.01
C PRO A 108 6.25 23.87 -13.57
N LEU A 109 5.32 23.61 -14.50
CA LEU A 109 4.21 22.70 -14.25
C LEU A 109 4.71 21.25 -14.25
N LEU A 110 4.51 20.55 -13.13
CA LEU A 110 4.84 19.13 -12.98
C LEU A 110 3.58 18.28 -13.03
N THR A 111 3.49 17.46 -14.08
CA THR A 111 2.48 16.40 -14.19
C THR A 111 2.96 15.19 -13.41
N VAL A 112 2.31 14.91 -12.29
CA VAL A 112 2.56 13.71 -11.48
C VAL A 112 1.48 12.69 -11.79
N ASN A 113 1.88 11.44 -11.94
CA ASN A 113 1.00 10.28 -12.06
C ASN A 113 1.06 9.53 -10.73
N GLU A 114 0.07 9.76 -9.90
CA GLU A 114 -0.05 9.12 -8.60
C GLU A 114 -1.05 7.97 -8.56
N ARG A 115 -0.73 6.97 -7.74
CA ARG A 115 -1.64 5.91 -7.33
C ARG A 115 -1.44 5.59 -5.86
N PHE A 116 -2.54 5.49 -5.13
CA PHE A 116 -2.54 5.04 -3.73
C PHE A 116 -3.63 3.98 -3.59
N ILE A 117 -3.24 2.71 -3.66
CA ILE A 117 -4.17 1.57 -3.79
C ILE A 117 -3.90 0.60 -2.64
N LEU A 118 -4.96 0.12 -2.00
CA LEU A 118 -4.88 -0.93 -0.99
C LEU A 118 -4.68 -2.28 -1.68
N ASP A 119 -3.60 -2.96 -1.34
CA ASP A 119 -3.36 -4.35 -1.69
C ASP A 119 -4.09 -5.29 -0.73
N ARG A 120 -4.81 -6.27 -1.29
CA ARG A 120 -5.66 -7.19 -0.53
C ARG A 120 -4.87 -8.30 0.14
N GLU A 121 -3.78 -8.74 -0.50
CA GLU A 121 -3.00 -9.89 -0.03
C GLU A 121 -2.06 -9.50 1.11
N SER A 122 -1.40 -8.34 1.01
CA SER A 122 -0.47 -7.86 2.03
C SER A 122 -1.10 -6.97 3.10
N ALA A 123 -2.36 -6.54 2.93
CA ALA A 123 -3.02 -5.53 3.77
C ALA A 123 -2.18 -4.23 3.93
N THR A 124 -1.46 -3.85 2.87
CA THR A 124 -0.67 -2.61 2.79
C THR A 124 -1.15 -1.74 1.63
N TYR A 125 -0.90 -0.44 1.70
CA TYR A 125 -1.12 0.46 0.58
C TYR A 125 0.12 0.57 -0.29
N THR A 126 -0.06 0.42 -1.59
CA THR A 126 0.96 0.73 -2.59
C THR A 126 0.81 2.17 -3.04
N LEU A 127 1.80 3.00 -2.73
CA LEU A 127 1.97 4.35 -3.22
C LEU A 127 2.93 4.33 -4.42
N SER A 128 2.39 4.55 -5.62
CA SER A 128 3.18 4.67 -6.84
C SER A 128 3.18 6.11 -7.33
N ILE A 129 4.37 6.67 -7.56
CA ILE A 129 4.56 8.05 -8.00
C ILE A 129 5.41 8.03 -9.26
N GLY A 130 4.85 8.48 -10.38
CA GLY A 130 5.55 8.61 -11.65
C GLY A 130 5.61 10.06 -12.12
N ILE A 131 6.79 10.53 -12.51
CA ILE A 131 7.00 11.84 -13.12
C ILE A 131 7.82 11.72 -14.41
N PRO A 132 7.65 12.64 -15.38
CA PRO A 132 8.37 12.57 -16.66
C PRO A 132 9.88 12.85 -16.54
N THR A 133 10.30 13.52 -15.47
CA THR A 133 11.70 13.83 -15.18
C THR A 133 12.20 12.99 -14.00
N PRO A 134 13.51 12.76 -13.86
CA PRO A 134 14.03 12.00 -12.73
C PRO A 134 13.71 12.64 -11.39
N ILE A 135 13.33 11.82 -10.42
CA ILE A 135 13.06 12.22 -9.04
C ILE A 135 14.39 12.48 -8.33
N ASP A 136 14.51 13.62 -7.64
CA ASP A 136 15.65 13.92 -6.77
C ASP A 136 15.40 13.29 -5.39
N PHE A 137 14.31 13.70 -4.76
CA PHE A 137 13.85 13.12 -3.51
C PHE A 137 12.34 13.26 -3.34
N ILE A 138 11.79 12.38 -2.49
CA ILE A 138 10.41 12.42 -2.03
C ILE A 138 10.41 12.61 -0.51
N LEU A 139 9.67 13.59 -0.02
CA LEU A 139 9.41 13.77 1.40
C LEU A 139 8.01 13.27 1.73
N ILE A 140 7.90 12.43 2.74
CA ILE A 140 6.63 11.89 3.24
C ILE A 140 6.42 12.43 4.65
N GLN A 141 5.29 13.09 4.84
CA GLN A 141 4.85 13.63 6.11
C GLN A 141 3.48 13.02 6.44
N CYS A 142 3.31 12.46 7.63
CA CYS A 142 2.04 11.94 8.09
C CYS A 142 1.72 12.37 9.51
N ASP A 143 0.43 12.69 9.74
CA ASP A 143 -0.12 13.04 11.04
C ASP A 143 -0.58 11.80 11.85
N ALA A 144 -0.62 10.63 11.21
CA ALA A 144 -0.97 9.34 11.82
C ALA A 144 0.24 8.40 11.84
N LYS A 145 0.20 7.35 12.68
CA LYS A 145 1.28 6.37 12.76
C LYS A 145 1.23 5.48 11.53
N ILE A 146 2.23 5.63 10.67
CA ILE A 146 2.42 4.77 9.50
C ILE A 146 3.77 4.06 9.57
N GLU A 147 3.82 2.86 9.01
CA GLU A 147 5.05 2.11 8.80
C GLU A 147 5.32 2.04 7.30
N LEU A 148 6.55 2.36 6.90
CA LEU A 148 6.98 2.33 5.51
C LEU A 148 7.85 1.10 5.31
N MET A 149 7.46 0.26 4.36
CA MET A 149 8.20 -0.97 4.05
C MET A 149 9.04 -0.76 2.79
N ASP A 150 10.31 -1.17 2.87
CA ASP A 150 11.22 -1.07 1.75
C ASP A 150 10.97 -2.20 0.76
N GLU A 151 10.85 -1.82 -0.52
CA GLU A 151 10.69 -2.78 -1.60
C GLU A 151 12.04 -3.06 -2.25
N GLN A 152 12.36 -4.33 -2.53
CA GLN A 152 13.68 -4.74 -3.04
C GLN A 152 14.09 -4.07 -4.36
N LYS A 153 13.11 -3.57 -5.14
CA LYS A 153 13.33 -2.83 -6.38
C LYS A 153 13.68 -1.36 -6.16
N ASN A 154 13.49 -0.85 -4.95
CA ASN A 154 13.71 0.55 -4.64
C ASN A 154 15.19 0.80 -4.27
N SER A 155 15.89 1.59 -5.08
CA SER A 155 17.28 1.98 -4.84
C SER A 155 17.43 3.31 -4.09
N ALA A 156 16.34 3.84 -3.52
CA ALA A 156 16.37 5.10 -2.79
C ALA A 156 16.93 4.92 -1.37
N VAL A 157 17.69 5.90 -0.91
CA VAL A 157 18.15 5.95 0.48
C VAL A 157 17.07 6.59 1.34
N VAL A 158 16.69 5.90 2.41
CA VAL A 158 15.65 6.33 3.35
C VAL A 158 16.29 7.00 4.55
N SER A 159 15.77 8.18 4.91
CA SER A 159 16.15 8.89 6.13
C SER A 159 14.92 9.20 6.95
N TYR A 160 14.85 8.59 8.15
CA TYR A 160 13.82 8.86 9.15
C TYR A 160 14.26 10.06 9.98
N THR A 161 13.38 11.05 10.08
CA THR A 161 13.61 12.22 10.93
C THR A 161 12.73 12.12 12.17
N ASP A 162 13.31 12.42 13.33
CA ASP A 162 12.56 12.39 14.60
C ASP A 162 11.35 13.33 14.54
N SER A 163 10.17 12.76 14.79
CA SER A 163 8.90 13.45 14.85
C SER A 163 8.90 14.51 15.95
N LYS A 164 8.74 15.80 15.58
CA LYS A 164 8.46 16.90 16.51
C LYS A 164 7.14 17.57 16.12
N GLN A 165 6.29 17.78 17.13
CA GLN A 165 5.02 18.54 17.11
C GLN A 165 4.15 18.36 15.84
N GLY A 166 3.15 17.50 15.93
CA GLY A 166 2.09 17.34 14.91
C GLY A 166 2.39 16.30 13.83
N ASN A 167 3.64 16.17 13.41
CA ASN A 167 4.05 15.14 12.44
C ASN A 167 4.45 13.86 13.17
N GLN A 168 3.67 12.80 13.02
CA GLN A 168 3.95 11.50 13.65
C GLN A 168 4.97 10.69 12.86
N THR A 169 5.04 10.89 11.54
CA THR A 169 6.03 10.25 10.66
C THR A 169 6.58 11.28 9.66
N LEU A 170 7.91 11.40 9.59
CA LEU A 170 8.60 12.23 8.60
C LEU A 170 9.76 11.45 7.99
N VAL A 171 9.68 11.17 6.69
CA VAL A 171 10.67 10.35 5.97
C VAL A 171 11.07 11.00 4.66
N THR A 172 12.36 10.98 4.37
CA THR A 172 12.91 11.43 3.09
C THR A 172 13.48 10.25 2.33
N TYR A 173 12.99 10.04 1.11
CA TYR A 173 13.53 9.09 0.13
C TYR A 173 14.37 9.85 -0.88
N ARG A 174 15.69 9.65 -0.88
CA ARG A 174 16.59 10.22 -1.88
C ARG A 174 16.90 9.20 -2.97
N CYS A 175 16.53 9.51 -4.20
CA CYS A 175 16.81 8.63 -5.34
C CYS A 175 18.26 8.83 -5.78
N GLN A 176 19.10 7.78 -5.71
CA GLN A 176 20.50 7.86 -6.17
C GLN A 176 20.63 7.72 -7.68
N MET A 177 19.70 7.01 -8.31
CA MET A 177 19.64 6.76 -9.74
C MET A 177 18.61 7.67 -10.40
N ASN A 178 18.74 7.90 -11.71
CA ASN A 178 17.76 8.64 -12.51
C ASN A 178 16.47 7.82 -12.69
N VAL A 179 15.64 7.82 -11.64
CA VAL A 179 14.41 7.06 -11.57
C VAL A 179 13.22 8.01 -11.78
N ASN A 180 12.35 7.64 -12.71
CA ASN A 180 11.14 8.40 -13.03
C ASN A 180 9.92 7.92 -12.23
N ASN A 181 9.96 6.68 -11.71
CA ASN A 181 8.86 6.06 -10.98
C ASN A 181 9.35 5.48 -9.65
N LEU A 182 8.71 5.88 -8.55
CA LEU A 182 8.97 5.32 -7.23
C LEU A 182 7.73 4.59 -6.72
N GLU A 183 7.91 3.38 -6.22
CA GLU A 183 6.87 2.58 -5.57
C GLU A 183 7.27 2.35 -4.10
N LEU A 184 6.30 2.55 -3.22
CA LEU A 184 6.47 2.48 -1.77
C LEU A 184 5.30 1.74 -1.16
N LYS A 185 5.56 0.85 -0.20
CA LYS A 185 4.51 0.21 0.59
C LYS A 185 4.32 0.95 1.90
N VAL A 186 3.09 1.40 2.13
CA VAL A 186 2.66 2.14 3.31
C VAL A 186 1.69 1.27 4.08
N ARG A 187 2.05 0.93 5.31
CA ARG A 187 1.19 0.20 6.24
C ARG A 187 0.55 1.17 7.21
N THR A 188 -0.77 1.07 7.33
CA THR A 188 -1.59 1.95 8.19
C THR A 188 -2.12 1.17 9.39
N THR A 189 -2.30 1.85 10.53
CA THR A 189 -2.99 1.31 11.69
C THR A 189 -4.50 1.57 11.60
N GLU A 190 -5.31 0.56 11.90
CA GLU A 190 -6.76 0.70 11.91
C GLU A 190 -7.20 1.50 13.15
N GLY A 191 -8.16 2.42 12.98
CA GLY A 191 -8.70 3.28 14.04
C GLY A 191 -8.09 4.69 14.10
N GLU A 192 -6.95 4.91 13.46
CA GLU A 192 -6.34 6.25 13.36
C GLU A 192 -6.78 6.96 12.08
N ARG A 193 -7.06 8.26 12.20
CA ARG A 193 -7.31 9.15 11.06
C ARG A 193 -6.08 10.00 10.85
N GLY A 194 -5.61 10.12 9.61
CA GLY A 194 -4.45 10.93 9.29
C GLY A 194 -4.50 11.51 7.89
N THR A 195 -3.60 12.46 7.64
CA THR A 195 -3.34 13.00 6.31
C THR A 195 -1.91 12.64 5.93
N LEU A 196 -1.74 12.00 4.78
CA LEU A 196 -0.44 11.67 4.20
C LEU A 196 -0.10 12.71 3.15
N ALA A 197 0.85 13.59 3.45
CA ALA A 197 1.39 14.56 2.51
C ALA A 197 2.69 14.04 1.90
N VAL A 198 2.75 14.04 0.57
CA VAL A 198 3.91 13.58 -0.19
C VAL A 198 4.43 14.70 -1.07
N TYR A 199 5.66 15.13 -0.86
CA TYR A 199 6.29 16.20 -1.62
C TYR A 199 7.28 15.59 -2.60
N VAL A 200 6.99 15.74 -3.89
CA VAL A 200 7.79 15.18 -4.98
C VAL A 200 8.65 16.28 -5.58
N THR A 201 9.97 16.12 -5.49
CA THR A 201 10.94 17.10 -6.02
C THR A 201 11.74 16.46 -7.15
N PRO A 202 11.61 16.95 -8.41
CA PRO A 202 12.37 16.43 -9.54
C PRO A 202 13.76 17.07 -9.68
N MET A 203 14.58 16.47 -10.53
CA MET A 203 15.86 17.00 -10.99
C MET A 203 15.70 18.01 -12.13
N ILE A 204 14.93 19.09 -11.90
CA ILE A 204 14.79 20.22 -12.84
C ILE A 204 15.29 21.53 -12.23
N GLN A 205 15.54 22.51 -13.10
CA GLN A 205 15.89 23.88 -12.71
C GLN A 205 14.97 24.87 -13.43
N PRO A 206 14.25 25.77 -12.72
CA PRO A 206 14.29 26.00 -11.27
C PRO A 206 13.72 24.81 -10.46
N LYS A 207 14.28 24.59 -9.26
CA LYS A 207 13.80 23.55 -8.35
C LYS A 207 12.40 23.92 -7.88
N CYS A 208 11.50 22.95 -7.92
CA CYS A 208 10.16 23.08 -7.36
C CYS A 208 9.73 21.74 -6.77
N SER A 209 8.66 21.76 -5.97
CA SER A 209 8.13 20.56 -5.34
C SER A 209 6.62 20.54 -5.48
N ARG A 210 6.07 19.38 -5.82
CA ARG A 210 4.62 19.15 -5.91
C ARG A 210 4.17 18.43 -4.64
N LYS A 211 3.26 19.06 -3.89
CA LYS A 211 2.58 18.41 -2.75
C LYS A 211 1.38 17.62 -3.24
N LEU A 212 1.37 16.32 -2.94
CA LEU A 212 0.24 15.42 -3.04
C LEU A 212 -0.31 15.17 -1.64
N THR A 213 -1.61 14.93 -1.51
CA THR A 213 -2.26 14.74 -0.21
C THR A 213 -3.26 13.60 -0.31
N TYR A 214 -3.12 12.63 0.58
CA TYR A 214 -4.00 11.47 0.69
C TYR A 214 -4.60 11.40 2.09
N ASP A 215 -5.88 11.05 2.15
CA ASP A 215 -6.58 10.85 3.42
C ASP A 215 -6.46 9.41 3.88
N ILE A 216 -5.89 9.18 5.06
CA ILE A 216 -5.95 7.90 5.75
C ILE A 216 -7.26 7.85 6.54
N ARG A 217 -8.17 7.01 6.07
CA ARG A 217 -9.48 6.78 6.68
C ARG A 217 -9.34 5.94 7.96
N PRO A 218 -10.16 6.16 9.00
CA PRO A 218 -10.17 5.32 10.21
C PRO A 218 -10.24 3.81 9.95
N LEU A 219 -11.07 3.40 8.99
CA LEU A 219 -11.20 2.00 8.55
C LEU A 219 -10.47 1.80 7.22
N SER A 220 -9.19 2.18 7.17
CA SER A 220 -8.36 2.15 5.96
C SER A 220 -8.26 0.74 5.34
N LEU A 221 -8.17 -0.30 6.16
CA LEU A 221 -7.98 -1.68 5.71
C LEU A 221 -9.24 -2.37 5.14
N HIS A 222 -10.34 -1.62 4.97
CA HIS A 222 -11.57 -2.14 4.40
C HIS A 222 -11.62 -1.91 2.89
N TYR A 223 -12.23 -2.83 2.13
CA TYR A 223 -12.50 -2.65 0.72
C TYR A 223 -13.95 -3.01 0.39
N LYS A 224 -14.50 -2.41 -0.67
CA LYS A 224 -15.91 -2.59 -1.02
C LYS A 224 -16.16 -3.99 -1.60
N LEU A 225 -17.20 -4.65 -1.08
CA LEU A 225 -17.76 -5.89 -1.60
C LEU A 225 -19.08 -5.63 -2.34
N ASN A 226 -19.42 -6.51 -3.28
CA ASN A 226 -20.68 -6.45 -4.03
C ASN A 226 -21.80 -7.26 -3.37
N LYS A 227 -21.48 -8.27 -2.55
CA LYS A 227 -22.44 -9.10 -1.81
C LYS A 227 -21.87 -9.50 -0.46
N CYS A 228 -22.72 -9.50 0.57
CA CYS A 228 -22.41 -10.04 1.90
C CYS A 228 -22.96 -11.46 2.05
N ASP A 229 -22.22 -12.31 2.77
CA ASP A 229 -22.71 -13.60 3.24
C ASP A 229 -23.57 -13.41 4.50
N SER A 230 -24.84 -13.80 4.46
CA SER A 230 -25.80 -13.53 5.53
C SER A 230 -25.68 -14.43 6.76
N ASN A 231 -24.72 -15.35 6.82
CA ASN A 231 -24.71 -16.46 7.79
C ASN A 231 -23.74 -16.27 8.98
N ARG A 232 -23.37 -15.03 9.30
CA ARG A 232 -22.43 -14.70 10.39
C ARG A 232 -23.13 -14.06 11.58
N SER A 233 -22.50 -14.16 12.74
CA SER A 233 -22.95 -13.53 13.98
C SER A 233 -22.56 -12.05 13.99
N TYR A 234 -23.51 -11.17 13.67
CA TYR A 234 -23.26 -9.72 13.64
C TYR A 234 -23.48 -9.03 14.99
N ASN A 235 -22.62 -8.06 15.25
CA ASN A 235 -22.90 -6.96 16.18
C ASN A 235 -23.67 -5.87 15.42
N ILE A 236 -24.58 -5.17 16.10
CA ILE A 236 -25.43 -4.15 15.46
C ILE A 236 -25.23 -2.81 16.17
N LEU A 237 -25.04 -1.76 15.38
CA LEU A 237 -24.96 -0.37 15.81
C LEU A 237 -26.04 0.44 15.08
N ASN A 238 -27.01 0.91 15.84
CA ASN A 238 -28.10 1.74 15.36
C ASN A 238 -27.84 3.20 15.74
N ILE A 239 -27.93 4.08 14.74
CA ILE A 239 -27.78 5.52 14.91
C ILE A 239 -29.03 6.20 14.38
N LYS A 240 -29.69 6.98 15.22
CA LYS A 240 -30.83 7.83 14.85
C LYS A 240 -30.51 9.28 15.13
N GLY A 241 -31.01 10.19 14.30
CA GLY A 241 -30.79 11.62 14.52
C GLY A 241 -31.33 12.49 13.40
N SER A 242 -31.16 13.80 13.55
CA SER A 242 -31.63 14.79 12.58
C SER A 242 -30.57 15.08 11.50
N PHE A 243 -30.12 14.03 10.78
CA PHE A 243 -29.15 14.17 9.69
C PHE A 243 -29.79 13.82 8.33
N SER A 244 -29.33 14.50 7.28
CA SER A 244 -29.74 14.20 5.91
C SER A 244 -28.97 13.01 5.33
N LEU A 245 -29.51 12.41 4.26
CA LEU A 245 -28.86 11.29 3.57
C LEU A 245 -27.45 11.66 3.04
N ALA A 246 -27.27 12.89 2.54
CA ALA A 246 -25.96 13.38 2.09
C ALA A 246 -24.94 13.49 3.24
N GLU A 247 -25.40 13.83 4.45
CA GLU A 247 -24.51 13.99 5.60
C GLU A 247 -24.00 12.67 6.12
N ILE A 248 -24.89 11.68 6.32
CA ILE A 248 -24.46 10.34 6.74
C ILE A 248 -23.57 9.69 5.68
N HIS A 249 -23.89 9.88 4.39
CA HIS A 249 -23.05 9.41 3.30
C HIS A 249 -21.65 10.04 3.35
N THR A 250 -21.55 11.34 3.61
CA THR A 250 -20.26 12.03 3.77
C THR A 250 -19.49 11.52 4.98
N TRP A 251 -20.16 11.28 6.11
CA TRP A 251 -19.51 10.73 7.31
C TRP A 251 -18.98 9.30 7.09
N ILE A 252 -19.72 8.47 6.35
CA ILE A 252 -19.26 7.13 5.97
C ILE A 252 -18.08 7.23 4.99
N ALA A 253 -18.14 8.10 3.98
CA ALA A 253 -17.05 8.34 3.04
C ALA A 253 -15.76 8.88 3.70
N GLN A 254 -15.88 9.56 4.85
CA GLN A 254 -14.76 9.99 5.67
C GLN A 254 -14.23 8.89 6.60
N THR A 255 -14.98 7.81 6.81
CA THR A 255 -14.63 6.71 7.73
C THR A 255 -14.10 5.49 7.00
N VAL A 256 -14.67 5.14 5.84
CA VAL A 256 -14.37 3.94 5.05
C VAL A 256 -13.90 4.35 3.66
N PRO A 257 -12.89 3.69 3.07
CA PRO A 257 -12.45 3.96 1.70
C PRO A 257 -13.43 3.41 0.64
N GLN A 258 -13.26 3.82 -0.61
CA GLN A 258 -14.01 3.32 -1.78
C GLN A 258 -15.54 3.51 -1.73
N VAL A 259 -16.01 4.49 -0.96
CA VAL A 259 -17.41 4.93 -1.00
C VAL A 259 -17.62 5.76 -2.28
N PRO A 260 -18.68 5.51 -3.07
CA PRO A 260 -19.03 6.35 -4.22
C PRO A 260 -19.14 7.82 -3.83
N GLU A 261 -18.82 8.74 -4.74
CA GLU A 261 -18.89 10.19 -4.46
C GLU A 261 -20.33 10.68 -4.23
N LYS A 262 -21.29 10.02 -4.88
CA LYS A 262 -22.72 10.31 -4.76
C LYS A 262 -23.43 9.09 -4.18
N PRO A 263 -24.40 9.30 -3.28
CA PRO A 263 -25.25 8.22 -2.83
C PRO A 263 -26.11 7.72 -3.99
N ASP A 264 -26.54 6.47 -3.89
CA ASP A 264 -27.53 5.93 -4.82
C ASP A 264 -28.84 6.74 -4.72
N LEU A 265 -29.56 6.86 -5.83
CA LEU A 265 -30.82 7.63 -5.91
C LEU A 265 -31.98 6.97 -5.14
N GLY A 266 -31.74 5.84 -4.47
CA GLY A 266 -32.72 5.15 -3.64
C GLY A 266 -32.90 5.81 -2.26
N GLU A 267 -34.02 5.53 -1.61
CA GLU A 267 -34.29 6.00 -0.24
C GLU A 267 -33.36 5.35 0.80
N VAL A 268 -32.87 4.14 0.51
CA VAL A 268 -31.98 3.36 1.36
C VAL A 268 -30.75 2.94 0.56
N THR A 269 -29.57 3.23 1.11
CA THR A 269 -28.29 2.81 0.53
C THR A 269 -27.68 1.72 1.40
N VAL A 270 -27.27 0.63 0.76
CA VAL A 270 -26.59 -0.50 1.41
C VAL A 270 -25.20 -0.64 0.82
N LEU A 271 -24.17 -0.58 1.67
CA LEU A 271 -22.78 -0.77 1.29
C LEU A 271 -22.15 -1.86 2.14
N SER A 272 -21.43 -2.75 1.49
CA SER A 272 -20.75 -3.89 2.12
C SER A 272 -19.24 -3.74 1.98
N PHE A 273 -18.52 -4.04 3.05
CA PHE A 273 -17.06 -3.96 3.09
C PHE A 273 -16.47 -5.18 3.78
N GLU A 274 -15.23 -5.51 3.43
CA GLU A 274 -14.45 -6.56 4.09
C GLU A 274 -13.08 -6.03 4.50
N SER A 275 -12.62 -6.43 5.69
CA SER A 275 -11.28 -6.13 6.17
C SER A 275 -10.24 -7.04 5.51
N CYS A 276 -9.23 -6.47 4.87
CA CYS A 276 -8.10 -7.23 4.31
C CYS A 276 -7.32 -8.00 5.38
N LEU A 277 -7.29 -7.51 6.63
CA LEU A 277 -6.47 -8.09 7.69
C LEU A 277 -7.08 -9.36 8.27
N LEU A 278 -8.38 -9.34 8.57
CA LEU A 278 -9.07 -10.42 9.29
C LEU A 278 -10.13 -11.15 8.46
N GLY A 279 -10.55 -10.61 7.30
CA GLY A 279 -11.69 -11.13 6.54
C GLY A 279 -13.06 -10.89 7.22
N THR A 280 -13.14 -9.92 8.14
CA THR A 280 -14.38 -9.53 8.82
C THR A 280 -15.21 -8.63 7.93
N ILE A 281 -16.54 -8.78 8.00
CA ILE A 281 -17.47 -8.04 7.14
C ILE A 281 -18.10 -6.87 7.91
N LEU A 282 -18.26 -5.73 7.23
CA LEU A 282 -19.00 -4.56 7.67
C LEU A 282 -20.10 -4.24 6.65
N GLU A 283 -21.36 -4.27 7.08
CA GLU A 283 -22.52 -3.84 6.31
C GLU A 283 -23.05 -2.51 6.85
N CYS A 284 -23.21 -1.54 5.97
CA CYS A 284 -23.69 -0.20 6.25
C CYS A 284 -25.03 0.02 5.53
N THR A 285 -26.14 0.01 6.27
CA THR A 285 -27.47 0.35 5.74
C THR A 285 -27.89 1.69 6.29
N TYR A 286 -28.13 2.69 5.43
CA TYR A 286 -28.47 4.02 5.89
C TYR A 286 -29.49 4.71 4.99
N GLN A 287 -30.28 5.57 5.63
CA GLN A 287 -31.33 6.39 5.05
C GLN A 287 -31.39 7.73 5.79
N GLN A 288 -32.30 8.62 5.39
CA GLN A 288 -32.47 9.89 6.09
C GLN A 288 -32.86 9.65 7.57
N GLY A 289 -32.07 10.21 8.48
CA GLY A 289 -32.28 10.18 9.92
C GLY A 289 -32.11 8.83 10.63
N LYS A 290 -31.77 7.74 9.90
CA LYS A 290 -31.51 6.41 10.48
C LYS A 290 -30.37 5.71 9.75
N ALA A 291 -29.45 5.12 10.52
CA ALA A 291 -28.40 4.26 10.01
C ALA A 291 -28.23 3.03 10.90
N GLU A 292 -28.04 1.88 10.27
CA GLU A 292 -27.79 0.59 10.89
C GLU A 292 -26.49 0.03 10.32
N PHE A 293 -25.54 -0.26 11.22
CA PHE A 293 -24.25 -0.83 10.88
C PHE A 293 -24.15 -2.21 11.51
N ARG A 294 -23.80 -3.21 10.71
CA ARG A 294 -23.62 -4.60 11.15
C ARG A 294 -22.20 -5.04 10.89
N SER A 295 -21.53 -5.62 11.88
CA SER A 295 -20.17 -6.14 11.69
C SER A 295 -19.86 -7.31 12.61
N ASP A 296 -19.05 -8.24 12.10
CA ASP A 296 -18.51 -9.35 12.89
C ASP A 296 -17.54 -8.83 13.97
N ASN A 297 -16.84 -7.72 13.70
CA ASN A 297 -15.80 -7.17 14.57
C ASN A 297 -16.28 -5.94 15.36
N ILE A 298 -16.27 -6.05 16.68
CA ILE A 298 -16.67 -4.98 17.61
C ILE A 298 -15.80 -3.71 17.51
N SER A 299 -14.51 -3.84 17.20
CA SER A 299 -13.61 -2.70 17.07
C SER A 299 -13.93 -1.85 15.85
N THR A 300 -14.43 -2.46 14.76
CA THR A 300 -14.85 -1.72 13.56
C THR A 300 -16.07 -0.85 13.88
N LEU A 301 -17.07 -1.37 14.60
CA LEU A 301 -18.25 -0.61 15.03
C LEU A 301 -17.89 0.48 16.02
N THR A 302 -16.97 0.22 16.94
CA THR A 302 -16.52 1.22 17.92
C THR A 302 -15.77 2.37 17.24
N THR A 303 -14.90 2.04 16.28
CA THR A 303 -14.22 3.03 15.44
C THR A 303 -15.22 3.86 14.63
N LEU A 304 -16.20 3.22 14.01
CA LEU A 304 -17.24 3.87 13.22
C LEU A 304 -18.12 4.78 14.09
N LYS A 305 -18.57 4.30 15.26
CA LYS A 305 -19.29 5.10 16.26
C LYS A 305 -18.50 6.35 16.63
N ASN A 306 -17.22 6.20 16.97
CA ASN A 306 -16.36 7.31 17.37
C ASN A 306 -16.15 8.32 16.23
N SER A 307 -15.95 7.85 14.99
CA SER A 307 -15.80 8.70 13.80
C SER A 307 -17.08 9.52 13.54
N ILE A 308 -18.24 8.86 13.48
CA ILE A 308 -19.52 9.51 13.23
C ILE A 308 -19.87 10.50 14.34
N THR A 309 -19.66 10.12 15.61
CA THR A 309 -19.92 11.00 16.75
C THR A 309 -19.05 12.27 16.69
N LYS A 310 -17.79 12.16 16.27
CA LYS A 310 -16.90 13.31 16.05
C LYS A 310 -17.40 14.23 14.92
N GLU A 311 -17.90 13.68 13.82
CA GLU A 311 -18.42 14.50 12.72
C GLU A 311 -19.79 15.13 13.04
N ALA A 312 -20.66 14.41 13.74
CA ALA A 312 -21.94 14.94 14.20
C ALA A 312 -21.77 16.06 15.22
N THR A 313 -20.82 15.92 16.16
CA THR A 313 -20.51 16.97 17.14
C THR A 313 -19.94 18.22 16.49
N LYS A 314 -19.08 18.10 15.46
CA LYS A 314 -18.62 19.24 14.64
C LYS A 314 -19.78 20.02 14.01
N LYS A 315 -20.82 19.30 13.56
CA LYS A 315 -22.05 19.88 12.98
C LYS A 315 -23.14 20.22 14.01
N LYS A 316 -22.90 19.99 15.30
CA LYS A 316 -23.87 20.18 16.40
C LYS A 316 -25.18 19.38 16.22
N ILE A 317 -25.12 18.22 15.59
CA ILE A 317 -26.25 17.30 15.43
C ILE A 317 -26.29 16.34 16.62
N LYS A 318 -27.45 16.22 17.27
CA LYS A 318 -27.67 15.24 18.35
C LYS A 318 -27.98 13.87 17.75
N LEU A 319 -27.29 12.84 18.24
CA LEU A 319 -27.46 11.46 17.81
C LEU A 319 -27.90 10.59 18.99
N GLU A 320 -28.84 9.69 18.74
CA GLU A 320 -29.17 8.55 19.58
C GLU A 320 -28.41 7.34 19.04
N ILE A 321 -27.60 6.70 19.89
CA ILE A 321 -26.70 5.61 19.49
C ILE A 321 -26.97 4.41 20.37
N ASP A 322 -27.47 3.33 19.77
CA ASP A 322 -27.72 2.04 20.42
C ASP A 322 -26.78 0.99 19.83
N MET A 323 -26.09 0.23 20.69
CA MET A 323 -25.15 -0.81 20.26
C MET A 323 -25.50 -2.13 20.95
N SER A 324 -25.76 -3.18 20.16
CA SER A 324 -26.00 -4.54 20.65
C SER A 324 -24.84 -5.44 20.25
N VAL A 325 -24.19 -6.03 21.25
CA VAL A 325 -23.04 -6.93 21.08
C VAL A 325 -23.49 -8.38 21.16
N ASN A 326 -23.01 -9.20 20.24
CA ASN A 326 -23.17 -10.64 20.24
C ASN A 326 -21.88 -11.31 20.74
N ASP A 327 -21.94 -11.99 21.88
CA ASP A 327 -20.76 -12.63 22.50
C ASP A 327 -20.15 -13.73 21.61
N GLU A 328 -20.96 -14.38 20.77
CA GLU A 328 -20.50 -15.40 19.83
C GLU A 328 -19.63 -14.79 18.71
N SER A 329 -19.91 -13.55 18.32
CA SER A 329 -19.11 -12.85 17.29
C SER A 329 -17.66 -12.63 17.75
N VAL A 330 -17.47 -12.31 19.03
CA VAL A 330 -16.14 -12.08 19.62
C VAL A 330 -15.33 -13.37 19.61
N LYS A 331 -15.95 -14.50 19.96
CA LYS A 331 -15.31 -15.83 19.90
C LYS A 331 -14.93 -16.22 18.48
N GLN A 332 -15.82 -15.97 17.51
CA GLN A 332 -15.53 -16.22 16.09
C GLN A 332 -14.36 -15.38 15.57
N VAL A 333 -14.31 -14.09 15.91
CA VAL A 333 -13.18 -13.22 15.52
C VAL A 333 -11.88 -13.66 16.19
N LEU A 334 -11.91 -14.03 17.48
CA LEU A 334 -10.74 -14.58 18.16
C LEU A 334 -10.23 -15.86 17.51
N LEU A 335 -11.12 -16.76 17.06
CA LEU A 335 -10.75 -17.95 16.28
C LEU A 335 -10.14 -17.61 14.92
N LEU A 336 -10.63 -16.57 14.24
CA LEU A 336 -10.04 -16.12 12.97
C LEU A 336 -8.63 -15.57 13.19
N VAL A 337 -8.45 -14.72 14.21
CA VAL A 337 -7.14 -14.17 14.57
C VAL A 337 -6.17 -15.31 14.95
N ASP A 338 -6.62 -16.30 15.70
CA ASP A 338 -5.80 -17.46 16.08
C ASP A 338 -5.32 -18.28 14.87
N LYS A 339 -6.21 -18.53 13.90
CA LYS A 339 -5.81 -19.20 12.65
C LYS A 339 -4.73 -18.41 11.90
N ILE A 340 -4.86 -17.09 11.84
CA ILE A 340 -3.88 -16.23 11.17
C ILE A 340 -2.55 -16.24 11.93
N ILE A 341 -2.57 -16.07 13.25
CA ILE A 341 -1.36 -16.10 14.10
C ILE A 341 -0.67 -17.45 14.00
N THR A 342 -1.39 -18.56 14.12
CA THR A 342 -0.83 -19.92 14.03
C THR A 342 -0.18 -20.17 12.66
N ASN A 343 -0.83 -19.73 11.57
CA ASN A 343 -0.26 -19.81 10.22
C ASN A 343 1.03 -18.98 10.10
N CYS A 344 1.03 -17.74 10.59
CA CYS A 344 2.23 -16.89 10.61
C CYS A 344 3.38 -17.51 11.42
N LEU A 345 3.09 -18.06 12.61
CA LEU A 345 4.07 -18.74 13.45
C LEU A 345 4.63 -19.99 12.78
N GLN A 346 3.78 -20.78 12.12
CA GLN A 346 4.21 -21.96 11.36
C GLN A 346 5.15 -21.55 10.22
N LYS A 347 4.77 -20.58 9.39
CA LYS A 347 5.62 -20.07 8.31
C LYS A 347 6.94 -19.52 8.85
N SER A 348 6.94 -18.87 10.01
CA SER A 348 8.17 -18.35 10.64
C SER A 348 9.11 -19.47 11.07
N LYS A 349 8.57 -20.58 11.60
CA LYS A 349 9.35 -21.79 11.88
C LYS A 349 9.91 -22.41 10.59
N GLU A 350 9.09 -22.52 9.56
CA GLU A 350 9.50 -23.03 8.24
C GLU A 350 10.64 -22.18 7.65
N LEU A 351 10.59 -20.85 7.77
CA LEU A 351 11.65 -19.95 7.30
C LEU A 351 12.94 -20.09 8.12
N ARG A 352 12.86 -20.27 9.44
CA ARG A 352 14.05 -20.55 10.27
C ARG A 352 14.71 -21.86 9.86
N LEU A 353 13.91 -22.89 9.59
CA LEU A 353 14.40 -24.17 9.08
C LEU A 353 15.03 -24.01 7.69
N LEU A 354 14.41 -23.25 6.78
CA LEU A 354 15.00 -22.95 5.47
C LEU A 354 16.34 -22.24 5.57
N ASN A 355 16.48 -21.25 6.46
CA ASN A 355 17.76 -20.57 6.66
C ASN A 355 18.83 -21.53 7.21
N ALA A 356 18.48 -22.36 8.19
CA ALA A 356 19.39 -23.39 8.70
C ALA A 356 19.77 -24.43 7.63
N LEU A 357 18.84 -24.82 6.76
CA LEU A 357 19.11 -25.73 5.64
C LEU A 357 20.02 -25.08 4.58
N ASN A 358 19.85 -23.79 4.29
CA ASN A 358 20.73 -23.06 3.38
C ASN A 358 22.15 -22.88 3.97
N GLU A 359 22.28 -22.70 5.29
CA GLU A 359 23.59 -22.65 5.96
C GLU A 359 24.35 -23.98 5.92
N ILE A 360 23.63 -25.10 5.83
CA ILE A 360 24.22 -26.45 5.69
C ILE A 360 24.73 -26.71 4.25
N ASP A 361 24.58 -25.74 3.34
CA ASP A 361 25.02 -25.79 1.94
C ASP A 361 24.51 -27.04 1.20
N VAL A 362 23.18 -27.24 1.23
CA VAL A 362 22.49 -28.33 0.53
C VAL A 362 22.49 -28.13 -1.00
N THR A 363 23.32 -27.24 -1.54
CA THR A 363 23.44 -27.00 -2.99
C THR A 363 24.16 -28.14 -3.72
N ALA A 364 24.86 -29.02 -3.00
CA ALA A 364 25.42 -30.25 -3.56
C ALA A 364 24.33 -31.33 -3.67
N GLU A 365 24.10 -31.87 -4.87
CA GLU A 365 23.12 -32.94 -5.15
C GLU A 365 23.25 -34.19 -4.26
N GLU A 366 24.39 -34.37 -3.58
CA GLU A 366 24.65 -35.47 -2.65
C GLU A 366 24.01 -35.26 -1.26
N SER A 367 23.87 -34.03 -0.76
CA SER A 367 23.32 -33.75 0.57
C SER A 367 21.79 -33.78 0.61
N VAL A 368 21.12 -33.54 -0.53
CA VAL A 368 19.66 -33.67 -0.70
C VAL A 368 19.18 -35.11 -0.45
N LYS A 369 20.03 -36.12 -0.71
CA LYS A 369 19.67 -37.54 -0.54
C LYS A 369 19.52 -37.96 0.93
N TYR A 370 20.19 -37.26 1.85
CA TYR A 370 20.16 -37.56 3.28
C TYR A 370 19.06 -36.82 4.05
N LEU A 371 18.35 -35.90 3.39
CA LEU A 371 17.23 -35.16 3.98
C LEU A 371 15.95 -35.99 3.97
N SER A 372 15.14 -35.83 5.02
CA SER A 372 13.77 -36.35 5.04
C SER A 372 12.92 -35.69 3.96
N ASP A 373 11.87 -36.38 3.53
CA ASP A 373 11.00 -35.88 2.46
C ASP A 373 10.28 -34.57 2.86
N GLU A 374 10.02 -34.37 4.16
CA GLU A 374 9.49 -33.11 4.71
C GLU A 374 10.40 -31.90 4.41
N TYR A 375 11.72 -32.05 4.53
CA TYR A 375 12.66 -30.95 4.25
C TYR A 375 12.89 -30.75 2.74
N LYS A 376 12.78 -31.81 1.93
CA LYS A 376 12.81 -31.68 0.47
C LYS A 376 11.61 -30.90 -0.06
N GLU A 377 10.41 -31.18 0.47
CA GLU A 377 9.20 -30.42 0.16
C GLU A 377 9.27 -28.96 0.65
N LEU A 378 9.98 -28.70 1.76
CA LEU A 378 10.22 -27.36 2.27
C LEU A 378 11.13 -26.56 1.31
N LEU A 379 12.23 -27.16 0.83
CA LEU A 379 13.14 -26.57 -0.16
C LEU A 379 12.42 -26.30 -1.49
N ALA A 380 11.55 -27.20 -1.95
CA ALA A 380 10.74 -26.98 -3.13
C ALA A 380 9.77 -25.79 -2.99
N ARG A 381 9.35 -25.46 -1.76
CA ARG A 381 8.47 -24.33 -1.43
C ARG A 381 9.22 -23.07 -1.02
N GLU A 382 10.55 -23.07 -1.04
CA GLU A 382 11.38 -22.00 -0.52
C GLU A 382 11.05 -20.64 -1.13
N GLU A 383 10.95 -20.54 -2.46
CA GLU A 383 10.65 -19.27 -3.12
C GLU A 383 9.30 -18.69 -2.69
N ASN A 384 8.29 -19.55 -2.51
CA ASN A 384 6.96 -19.12 -2.10
C ASN A 384 6.95 -18.67 -0.64
N ILE A 385 7.63 -19.41 0.25
CA ILE A 385 7.74 -19.06 1.67
C ILE A 385 8.46 -17.71 1.81
N ARG A 386 9.60 -17.53 1.13
CA ARG A 386 10.35 -16.26 1.14
C ARG A 386 9.52 -15.10 0.58
N LYS A 387 8.83 -15.28 -0.55
CA LYS A 387 7.95 -14.24 -1.13
C LYS A 387 6.82 -13.83 -0.17
N THR A 388 6.19 -14.81 0.49
CA THR A 388 5.11 -14.51 1.45
C THR A 388 5.62 -13.82 2.72
N MET A 389 6.86 -14.07 3.13
CA MET A 389 7.43 -13.47 4.34
C MET A 389 7.85 -12.01 4.18
N ILE A 390 8.39 -11.64 3.02
CA ILE A 390 8.74 -10.23 2.69
C ILE A 390 7.51 -9.30 2.86
N GLY A 391 6.28 -9.83 2.77
CA GLY A 391 5.04 -9.07 3.05
C GLY A 391 4.45 -9.23 4.46
N GLN A 392 4.83 -10.28 5.20
CA GLN A 392 4.26 -10.61 6.51
C GLN A 392 5.11 -10.16 7.71
N ASP A 393 6.31 -9.62 7.48
CA ASP A 393 7.15 -9.03 8.51
C ASP A 393 6.37 -7.94 9.27
N GLY A 394 6.15 -8.13 10.57
CA GLY A 394 5.38 -7.23 11.44
C GLY A 394 3.90 -7.58 11.64
N ASN A 395 3.35 -8.57 10.92
CA ASN A 395 1.92 -8.91 11.03
C ASN A 395 1.54 -9.45 12.42
N ILE A 396 2.45 -10.15 13.11
CA ILE A 396 2.16 -10.72 14.43
C ILE A 396 1.94 -9.60 15.45
N GLU A 397 2.82 -8.61 15.52
CA GLU A 397 2.68 -7.49 16.47
C GLU A 397 1.36 -6.74 16.26
N ILE A 398 0.98 -6.54 15.00
CA ILE A 398 -0.29 -5.91 14.63
C ILE A 398 -1.47 -6.77 15.07
N LEU A 399 -1.43 -8.08 14.85
CA LEU A 399 -2.49 -8.98 15.28
C LEU A 399 -2.64 -8.98 16.81
N LEU A 400 -1.54 -8.87 17.56
CA LEU A 400 -1.58 -8.72 19.01
C LEU A 400 -2.20 -7.37 19.42
N ASP A 401 -1.85 -6.28 18.74
CA ASP A 401 -2.47 -4.97 18.95
C ASP A 401 -3.98 -4.98 18.62
N VAL A 402 -4.38 -5.74 17.61
CA VAL A 402 -5.80 -5.95 17.26
C VAL A 402 -6.53 -6.72 18.35
N ILE A 403 -5.96 -7.80 18.90
CA ILE A 403 -6.56 -8.51 20.06
C ILE A 403 -6.72 -7.55 21.25
N MET A 404 -5.72 -6.72 21.52
CA MET A 404 -5.76 -5.73 22.59
C MET A 404 -6.88 -4.69 22.37
N ASN A 405 -7.06 -4.23 21.13
CA ASN A 405 -8.13 -3.30 20.78
C ASN A 405 -9.51 -3.94 20.91
N ILE A 406 -9.70 -5.18 20.43
CA ILE A 406 -10.94 -5.95 20.57
C ILE A 406 -11.28 -6.12 22.06
N TYR A 407 -10.31 -6.50 22.89
CA TYR A 407 -10.50 -6.64 24.34
C TYR A 407 -10.93 -5.33 25.00
N LYS A 408 -10.23 -4.23 24.65
CA LYS A 408 -10.54 -2.90 25.19
C LYS A 408 -11.95 -2.48 24.82
N ASP A 409 -12.34 -2.60 23.56
CA ASP A 409 -13.64 -2.16 23.07
C ASP A 409 -14.77 -3.02 23.67
N TYR A 410 -14.59 -4.35 23.69
CA TYR A 410 -15.55 -5.28 24.29
C TYR A 410 -15.80 -4.99 25.77
N LYS A 411 -14.72 -4.84 26.57
CA LYS A 411 -14.84 -4.53 28.00
C LYS A 411 -15.32 -3.11 28.27
N GLN A 412 -15.04 -2.15 27.39
CA GLN A 412 -15.57 -0.79 27.51
C GLN A 412 -17.08 -0.77 27.29
N ILE A 413 -17.61 -1.56 26.36
CA ILE A 413 -19.05 -1.66 26.10
C ILE A 413 -19.78 -2.41 27.22
N LYS A 414 -19.19 -3.48 27.78
CA LYS A 414 -19.75 -4.23 28.91
C LYS A 414 -19.56 -3.55 30.29
N GLY A 415 -18.79 -2.46 30.37
CA GLY A 415 -18.58 -1.69 31.61
C GLY A 415 -17.51 -2.25 32.57
N GLY A 416 -16.62 -3.13 32.10
CA GLY A 416 -15.62 -3.86 32.91
C GLY A 416 -14.15 -3.51 32.63
N TYR A 417 -13.86 -2.44 31.88
CA TYR A 417 -12.48 -2.12 31.48
C TYR A 417 -11.57 -1.77 32.67
N SER A 418 -10.43 -2.46 32.76
CA SER A 418 -9.37 -2.22 33.75
C SER A 418 -8.01 -2.19 33.06
N LYS A 419 -7.23 -1.12 33.32
CA LYS A 419 -5.85 -0.98 32.83
C LYS A 419 -4.92 -2.10 33.32
N GLN A 420 -5.17 -2.62 34.53
CA GLN A 420 -4.40 -3.73 35.11
C GLN A 420 -4.66 -5.04 34.34
N LYS A 421 -5.92 -5.34 34.02
CA LYS A 421 -6.27 -6.53 33.22
C LYS A 421 -5.73 -6.45 31.79
N ALA A 422 -5.68 -5.24 31.21
CA ALA A 422 -5.05 -5.03 29.91
C ALA A 422 -3.53 -5.30 29.95
N ALA A 423 -2.83 -4.98 31.04
CA ALA A 423 -1.41 -5.33 31.20
C ALA A 423 -1.21 -6.85 31.31
N ILE A 424 -2.07 -7.55 32.05
CA ILE A 424 -2.05 -9.02 32.16
C ILE A 424 -2.24 -9.68 30.78
N LEU A 425 -3.18 -9.16 29.97
CA LEU A 425 -3.37 -9.63 28.60
C LEU A 425 -2.12 -9.36 27.75
N LYS A 426 -1.51 -8.17 27.85
CA LYS A 426 -0.28 -7.85 27.14
C LYS A 426 0.88 -8.80 27.48
N ASP A 427 0.99 -9.22 28.73
CA ASP A 427 1.98 -10.22 29.13
C ASP A 427 1.62 -11.64 28.65
N ALA A 428 0.34 -12.02 28.68
CA ALA A 428 -0.12 -13.31 28.14
C ALA A 428 0.05 -13.42 26.62
N LEU A 429 0.04 -12.29 25.90
CA LEU A 429 0.25 -12.21 24.46
C LEU A 429 1.72 -12.43 24.05
N LYS A 430 2.69 -12.33 24.97
CA LYS A 430 4.11 -12.62 24.69
C LYS A 430 4.36 -14.12 24.44
N ASP A 431 3.71 -14.98 25.23
CA ASP A 431 3.81 -16.44 25.14
C ASP A 431 2.57 -17.05 24.45
N TYR A 432 2.04 -16.37 23.43
CA TYR A 432 0.75 -16.58 22.78
C TYR A 432 0.11 -17.98 23.01
N SER A 433 -1.00 -17.99 23.74
CA SER A 433 -1.83 -19.19 23.94
C SER A 433 -3.30 -18.82 23.83
N TYR A 434 -3.99 -19.44 22.87
CA TYR A 434 -5.40 -19.20 22.59
C TYR A 434 -6.29 -19.36 23.84
N GLU A 435 -6.09 -20.44 24.61
CA GLU A 435 -6.87 -20.74 25.81
C GLU A 435 -6.71 -19.68 26.91
N LYS A 436 -5.49 -19.17 27.10
CA LYS A 436 -5.22 -18.08 28.04
C LYS A 436 -5.87 -16.76 27.59
N VAL A 437 -5.91 -16.49 26.29
CA VAL A 437 -6.57 -15.29 25.75
C VAL A 437 -8.07 -15.41 25.93
N VAL A 438 -8.70 -16.52 25.52
CA VAL A 438 -10.16 -16.71 25.64
C VAL A 438 -10.63 -16.67 27.09
N SER A 439 -9.92 -17.33 28.01
CA SER A 439 -10.27 -17.29 29.44
C SER A 439 -10.25 -15.87 30.01
N LEU A 440 -9.34 -15.00 29.58
CA LEU A 440 -9.31 -13.59 29.99
C LEU A 440 -10.50 -12.77 29.43
N PHE A 441 -11.06 -13.17 28.29
CA PHE A 441 -12.28 -12.57 27.74
C PHE A 441 -13.54 -13.04 28.49
N ASP A 442 -13.59 -14.34 28.83
CA ASP A 442 -14.72 -14.99 29.52
C ASP A 442 -14.74 -14.71 31.03
N HIS A 443 -13.61 -14.40 31.66
CA HIS A 443 -13.54 -14.02 33.07
C HIS A 443 -14.12 -12.61 33.32
N GLU A 444 -15.44 -12.53 33.34
CA GLU A 444 -16.17 -11.71 34.30
C GLU A 444 -17.01 -12.63 35.20
N PRO A 445 -16.92 -12.48 36.54
CA PRO A 445 -17.94 -13.09 37.39
C PRO A 445 -19.27 -12.43 37.02
N LEU A 446 -20.30 -13.27 36.84
CA LEU A 446 -21.67 -12.86 37.07
C LEU A 446 -21.79 -12.31 38.49
N ASN A 447 -21.50 -11.04 38.71
CA ASN A 447 -22.06 -10.35 39.87
C ASN A 447 -23.39 -9.72 39.43
N LYS A 448 -24.37 -10.62 39.26
CA LYS A 448 -25.74 -10.31 39.64
C LYS A 448 -25.76 -10.22 41.16
N LEU A 449 -26.04 -9.03 41.69
CA LEU A 449 -26.96 -8.79 42.80
C LEU A 449 -27.29 -7.31 42.85
#